data_AF-A0A8X6WNN0-F1
#
_entry.id   AF-A0A8X6WNN0-F1
#
_cell.length_a   1.000
_cell.length_b   1.000
_cell.length_c   1.000
_cell.angle_alpha   90.00
_cell.angle_beta   90.00
_cell.angle_gamma   90.00
#
_symmetry.space_group_name_H-M   'P 1'
#
loop_
_entity.id
_entity.type
_entity.pdbx_description
1 polymer ?
#
loop_
_entity_poly.entity_id
_entity_poly.type
_entity_poly.pdbx_seq_one_letter_code
_entity_poly.pdbx_strand_id
1 'polypeptide(L)'
;MELRSSLSTAGSSMSNNMESSPKKKKMSIPVIIVEDHNEVLYHIYRAIGSKKISFENGLMIHFDSHPDLVVPKHLDAERIFEKDYVINCLSIENWIIPAVYAGHFNTVVWMKPVWASQLDDGLHNFKIGVEKTSKEIKKVNTYEEEKAKMQKIKKEK
;
A
#
# COMPACT_ATOMS: atom_id res chain seq x y z
N MET A 1 -51.92 28.48 63.49
CA MET A 1 -51.14 28.00 64.64
C MET A 1 -50.77 26.56 64.34
N GLU A 2 -49.46 26.30 64.25
CA GLU A 2 -48.71 25.12 64.76
C GLU A 2 -49.36 23.71 64.70
N LEU A 3 -48.69 22.59 64.48
CA LEU A 3 -47.31 22.17 64.19
C LEU A 3 -47.40 20.64 63.94
N ARG A 4 -46.75 20.16 62.87
CA ARG A 4 -46.04 18.87 62.65
C ARG A 4 -46.57 17.52 63.18
N SER A 5 -46.32 16.49 62.35
CA SER A 5 -45.84 15.10 62.65
C SER A 5 -46.67 14.08 61.86
N SER A 6 -46.20 13.08 61.11
CA SER A 6 -44.90 12.39 61.01
C SER A 6 -44.92 11.36 59.85
N LEU A 7 -43.75 11.14 59.23
CA LEU A 7 -43.17 9.91 58.64
C LEU A 7 -44.01 9.07 57.63
N SER A 8 -43.59 8.99 56.36
CA SER A 8 -42.54 8.09 55.79
C SER A 8 -43.03 6.65 55.54
N THR A 9 -43.15 6.26 54.26
CA THR A 9 -42.54 5.02 53.75
C THR A 9 -42.22 5.19 52.27
N ALA A 10 -40.96 4.89 51.96
CA ALA A 10 -40.30 5.04 50.69
C ALA A 10 -40.76 4.01 49.65
N GLY A 11 -40.76 4.46 48.38
CA GLY A 11 -40.84 3.63 47.19
C GLY A 11 -40.13 4.33 46.05
N SER A 12 -38.81 4.54 46.19
CA SER A 12 -37.99 5.12 45.13
C SER A 12 -37.72 4.06 44.07
N SER A 13 -38.44 4.11 42.95
CA SER A 13 -38.08 3.41 41.73
C SER A 13 -36.98 4.20 41.02
N MET A 14 -35.72 4.00 41.42
CA MET A 14 -34.58 4.44 40.63
C MET A 14 -34.48 3.56 39.38
N SER A 15 -34.95 4.08 38.25
CA SER A 15 -34.63 3.57 36.93
C SER A 15 -33.14 3.78 36.67
N ASN A 16 -32.34 2.73 36.76
CA ASN A 16 -30.95 2.73 36.31
C ASN A 16 -30.94 2.85 34.78
N ASN A 17 -30.84 4.09 34.28
CA ASN A 17 -30.37 4.34 32.93
C ASN A 17 -28.87 4.03 32.90
N MET A 18 -28.55 2.76 32.64
CA MET A 18 -27.20 2.33 32.35
C MET A 18 -26.88 2.77 30.92
N GLU A 19 -26.46 4.02 30.79
CA GLU A 19 -25.99 4.59 29.53
C GLU A 19 -24.77 3.79 29.08
N SER A 20 -24.99 2.86 28.15
CA SER A 20 -23.93 2.02 27.60
C SER A 20 -23.00 2.92 26.80
N SER A 21 -21.88 3.30 27.39
CA SER A 21 -20.79 4.00 26.72
C SER A 21 -20.46 3.30 25.39
N PRO A 22 -20.29 4.03 24.27
CA PRO A 22 -20.11 3.42 22.96
C PRO A 22 -18.84 2.58 22.96
N LYS A 23 -19.00 1.26 22.78
CA LYS A 23 -17.88 0.32 22.67
C LYS A 23 -17.03 0.73 21.47
N LYS A 24 -15.81 1.23 21.71
CA LYS A 24 -14.83 1.50 20.64
C LYS A 24 -14.68 0.23 19.80
N LYS A 25 -15.02 0.33 18.51
CA LYS A 25 -14.91 -0.79 17.57
C LYS A 25 -13.44 -1.19 17.48
N LYS A 26 -13.09 -2.37 18.00
CA LYS A 26 -11.72 -2.90 17.91
C LYS A 26 -11.35 -3.03 16.43
N MET A 27 -10.40 -2.24 15.97
CA MET A 27 -9.89 -2.36 14.61
C MET A 27 -8.99 -3.60 14.55
N SER A 28 -9.49 -4.67 13.94
CA SER A 28 -8.67 -5.83 13.61
C SER A 28 -7.92 -5.56 12.30
N ILE A 29 -6.61 -5.82 12.29
CA ILE A 29 -5.82 -5.79 11.04
C ILE A 29 -6.24 -7.02 10.21
N PRO A 30 -6.66 -6.85 8.95
CA PRO A 30 -7.00 -7.99 8.10
C PRO A 30 -5.74 -8.81 7.78
N VAL A 31 -5.85 -10.13 7.88
CA VAL A 31 -4.81 -11.07 7.48
C VAL A 31 -5.32 -11.84 6.26
N ILE A 32 -4.46 -11.95 5.24
CA ILE A 32 -4.79 -12.57 3.96
C ILE A 32 -3.66 -13.55 3.66
N ILE A 33 -4.03 -14.77 3.31
CA ILE A 33 -3.11 -15.84 2.90
C ILE A 33 -3.34 -16.04 1.41
N VAL A 34 -2.25 -16.04 0.65
CA VAL A 34 -2.22 -16.26 -0.79
C VAL A 34 -1.20 -17.36 -1.08
N GLU A 35 -1.30 -18.02 -2.22
CA GLU A 35 -0.31 -19.03 -2.62
C GLU A 35 0.90 -18.33 -3.25
N ASP A 36 0.66 -17.59 -4.34
CA ASP A 36 1.70 -16.85 -5.07
C ASP A 36 1.70 -15.36 -4.71
N HIS A 37 2.89 -14.73 -4.71
CA HIS A 37 3.02 -13.31 -4.33
C HIS A 37 2.13 -12.37 -5.14
N ASN A 38 2.04 -12.56 -6.45
CA ASN A 38 1.26 -11.68 -7.33
C ASN A 38 -0.25 -11.73 -7.06
N GLU A 39 -0.77 -12.80 -6.42
CA GLU A 39 -2.19 -12.89 -6.06
C GLU A 39 -2.59 -11.82 -5.03
N VAL A 40 -1.63 -11.29 -4.25
CA VAL A 40 -1.87 -10.21 -3.28
C VAL A 40 -2.49 -8.97 -3.95
N LEU A 41 -2.19 -8.72 -5.23
CA LEU A 41 -2.66 -7.54 -5.94
C LEU A 41 -4.20 -7.50 -6.04
N TYR A 42 -4.85 -8.66 -6.20
CA TYR A 42 -6.31 -8.76 -6.16
C TYR A 42 -6.88 -8.25 -4.83
N HIS A 43 -6.22 -8.61 -3.72
CA HIS A 43 -6.65 -8.22 -2.38
C HIS A 43 -6.38 -6.75 -2.09
N ILE A 44 -5.26 -6.20 -2.59
CA ILE A 44 -4.96 -4.77 -2.56
C ILE A 44 -6.06 -4.00 -3.30
N TYR A 45 -6.43 -4.41 -4.52
CA TYR A 45 -7.51 -3.76 -5.26
C TYR A 45 -8.85 -3.83 -4.54
N ARG A 46 -9.18 -4.96 -3.88
CA ARG A 46 -10.38 -5.04 -3.03
C ARG A 46 -10.31 -4.11 -1.82
N ALA A 47 -9.16 -3.96 -1.20
CA ALA A 47 -8.97 -3.04 -0.08
C ALA A 47 -9.11 -1.57 -0.52
N ILE A 48 -8.57 -1.22 -1.68
CA ILE A 48 -8.75 0.10 -2.31
C ILE A 48 -10.23 0.33 -2.64
N GLY A 49 -10.88 -0.60 -3.35
CA GLY A 49 -12.28 -0.47 -3.75
C GLY A 49 -13.26 -0.41 -2.57
N SER A 50 -12.91 -1.03 -1.44
CA SER A 50 -13.65 -0.93 -0.17
C SER A 50 -13.20 0.22 0.74
N LYS A 51 -12.31 1.10 0.25
CA LYS A 51 -11.78 2.28 0.96
C LYS A 51 -11.12 1.96 2.31
N LYS A 52 -10.58 0.74 2.44
CA LYS A 52 -9.81 0.32 3.62
C LYS A 52 -8.38 0.85 3.59
N ILE A 53 -7.86 1.06 2.39
CA ILE A 53 -6.58 1.73 2.13
C ILE A 53 -6.81 2.83 1.07
N SER A 54 -5.94 3.83 1.05
CA SER A 54 -5.98 4.93 0.08
C SER A 54 -5.82 4.40 -1.35
N PHE A 55 -6.42 5.11 -2.30
CA PHE A 55 -6.32 4.78 -3.72
C PHE A 55 -4.91 5.01 -4.29
N GLU A 56 -4.22 6.05 -3.79
CA GLU A 56 -2.92 6.49 -4.28
C GLU A 56 -1.96 6.77 -3.12
N ASN A 57 -0.67 6.88 -3.44
CA ASN A 57 0.38 7.33 -2.53
C ASN A 57 0.54 6.47 -1.27
N GLY A 58 0.23 5.18 -1.37
CA GLY A 58 0.44 4.21 -0.30
C GLY A 58 1.93 3.93 -0.03
N LEU A 59 2.20 3.54 1.21
CA LEU A 59 3.45 2.93 1.64
C LEU A 59 3.25 1.42 1.71
N MET A 60 4.13 0.66 1.05
CA MET A 60 4.17 -0.79 1.15
C MET A 60 5.45 -1.23 1.87
N ILE A 61 5.32 -2.16 2.82
CA ILE A 61 6.44 -2.84 3.45
C ILE A 61 6.44 -4.29 2.94
N HIS A 62 7.51 -4.69 2.29
CA HIS A 62 7.66 -6.01 1.67
C HIS A 62 8.80 -6.75 2.39
N PHE A 63 8.45 -7.80 3.12
CA PHE A 63 9.41 -8.70 3.76
C PHE A 63 9.66 -9.89 2.85
N ASP A 64 10.82 -9.92 2.21
CA ASP A 64 11.19 -11.04 1.35
C ASP A 64 12.69 -11.06 1.07
N SER A 65 13.20 -12.23 0.65
CA SER A 65 14.53 -12.38 0.08
C SER A 65 14.68 -11.80 -1.34
N HIS A 66 13.58 -11.55 -2.04
CA HIS A 66 13.55 -10.95 -3.37
C HIS A 66 12.86 -9.57 -3.33
N PRO A 67 13.26 -8.62 -4.18
CA PRO A 67 12.63 -7.30 -4.17
C PRO A 67 11.28 -7.27 -4.89
N ASP A 68 10.97 -8.24 -5.75
CA ASP A 68 9.81 -8.26 -6.65
C ASP A 68 9.61 -6.99 -7.50
N LEU A 69 10.71 -6.29 -7.78
CA LEU A 69 10.77 -5.02 -8.52
C LEU A 69 11.14 -5.19 -10.01
N VAL A 70 10.95 -6.39 -10.58
CA VAL A 70 11.18 -6.63 -12.01
C VAL A 70 10.09 -5.93 -12.82
N VAL A 71 10.48 -5.32 -13.94
CA VAL A 71 9.54 -4.66 -14.84
C VAL A 71 8.91 -5.72 -15.77
N PRO A 72 7.57 -5.86 -15.82
CA PRO A 72 6.93 -6.83 -16.70
C PRO A 72 7.10 -6.43 -18.17
N LYS A 73 7.60 -7.36 -18.99
CA LYS A 73 7.94 -7.10 -20.40
C LYS A 73 6.75 -6.95 -21.34
N HIS A 74 5.64 -7.61 -21.05
CA HIS A 74 4.48 -7.70 -21.95
C HIS A 74 3.22 -7.02 -21.39
N LEU A 75 3.40 -6.10 -20.44
CA LEU A 75 2.30 -5.33 -19.86
C LEU A 75 2.11 -4.03 -20.65
N ASP A 76 0.92 -3.87 -21.20
CA ASP A 76 0.45 -2.66 -21.86
C ASP A 76 0.11 -1.59 -20.81
N ALA A 77 0.89 -0.52 -20.81
CA ALA A 77 0.76 0.56 -19.85
C ALA A 77 -0.55 1.34 -19.98
N GLU A 78 -1.21 1.33 -21.15
CA GLU A 78 -2.50 1.98 -21.36
C GLU A 78 -3.64 1.25 -20.61
N ARG A 79 -3.44 -0.04 -20.32
CA ARG A 79 -4.43 -0.92 -19.70
C ARG A 79 -4.17 -1.14 -18.21
N ILE A 80 -3.33 -0.33 -17.57
CA ILE A 80 -2.91 -0.51 -16.18
C ILE A 80 -4.08 -0.48 -15.16
N PHE A 81 -5.19 0.18 -15.50
CA PHE A 81 -6.38 0.22 -14.65
C PHE A 81 -7.38 -0.91 -14.95
N GLU A 82 -7.13 -1.74 -15.96
CA GLU A 82 -7.90 -2.95 -16.23
C GLU A 82 -7.42 -4.08 -15.33
N LYS A 83 -8.02 -4.18 -14.14
CA LYS A 83 -7.65 -5.16 -13.10
C LYS A 83 -7.36 -6.57 -13.64
N ASP A 84 -8.31 -7.14 -14.39
CA ASP A 84 -8.20 -8.56 -14.80
C ASP A 84 -7.10 -8.75 -15.85
N TYR A 85 -6.87 -7.74 -16.69
CA TYR A 85 -5.73 -7.73 -17.60
C TYR A 85 -4.42 -7.73 -16.82
N VAL A 86 -4.26 -6.77 -15.90
CA VAL A 86 -3.03 -6.64 -15.11
C VAL A 86 -2.74 -7.90 -14.33
N ILE A 87 -3.70 -8.44 -13.56
CA ILE A 87 -3.49 -9.64 -12.74
C ILE A 87 -3.01 -10.83 -13.60
N ASN A 88 -3.55 -10.99 -14.80
CA ASN A 88 -3.19 -12.10 -15.70
C ASN A 88 -1.85 -11.91 -16.42
N CYS A 89 -1.24 -10.72 -16.36
CA CYS A 89 0.06 -10.43 -16.97
C CYS A 89 1.24 -10.56 -16.01
N LEU A 90 1.00 -10.83 -14.72
CA LEU A 90 2.02 -10.78 -13.67
C LEU A 90 2.48 -12.16 -13.22
N SER A 91 3.65 -12.15 -12.61
CA SER A 91 4.30 -13.30 -12.00
C SER A 91 4.87 -12.89 -10.64
N ILE A 92 5.32 -13.86 -9.86
CA ILE A 92 5.80 -13.67 -8.48
C ILE A 92 6.88 -12.59 -8.34
N GLU A 93 7.69 -12.35 -9.38
CA GLU A 93 8.84 -11.44 -9.33
C GLU A 93 8.58 -10.00 -9.82
N ASN A 94 7.41 -9.72 -10.41
CA ASN A 94 7.17 -8.48 -11.18
C ASN A 94 5.88 -7.72 -10.85
N TRP A 95 5.20 -8.08 -9.76
CA TRP A 95 3.87 -7.57 -9.44
C TRP A 95 3.88 -6.17 -8.79
N ILE A 96 4.99 -5.75 -8.16
CA ILE A 96 5.07 -4.48 -7.43
C ILE A 96 5.14 -3.28 -8.40
N ILE A 97 5.96 -3.37 -9.45
CA ILE A 97 6.19 -2.24 -10.37
C ILE A 97 4.89 -1.71 -11.00
N PRO A 98 3.97 -2.56 -11.50
CA PRO A 98 2.67 -2.11 -11.99
C PRO A 98 1.83 -1.36 -10.95
N ALA A 99 1.83 -1.80 -9.68
CA ALA A 99 1.11 -1.12 -8.63
C ALA A 99 1.71 0.26 -8.29
N VAL A 100 3.04 0.38 -8.37
CA VAL A 100 3.73 1.68 -8.25
C VAL A 100 3.45 2.57 -9.47
N TYR A 101 3.50 2.01 -10.68
CA TYR A 101 3.20 2.73 -11.93
C TYR A 101 1.76 3.26 -11.97
N ALA A 102 0.79 2.48 -11.47
CA ALA A 102 -0.61 2.89 -11.32
C ALA A 102 -0.83 3.98 -10.25
N GLY A 103 0.21 4.33 -9.47
CA GLY A 103 0.15 5.34 -8.41
C GLY A 103 -0.38 4.83 -7.07
N HIS A 104 -0.73 3.55 -6.94
CA HIS A 104 -1.25 2.98 -5.69
C HIS A 104 -0.22 3.06 -4.57
N PHE A 105 1.06 2.86 -4.91
CA PHE A 105 2.17 3.03 -4.00
C PHE A 105 3.16 4.03 -4.58
N ASN A 106 3.72 4.89 -3.74
CA ASN A 106 4.85 5.76 -4.12
C ASN A 106 6.14 5.38 -3.40
N THR A 107 6.03 4.58 -2.34
CA THR A 107 7.15 4.17 -1.49
C THR A 107 7.05 2.68 -1.20
N VAL A 108 8.14 1.96 -1.45
CA VAL A 108 8.29 0.54 -1.14
C VAL A 108 9.48 0.38 -0.21
N VAL A 109 9.24 -0.16 0.97
CA VAL A 109 10.29 -0.54 1.93
C VAL A 109 10.51 -2.04 1.79
N TRP A 110 11.64 -2.42 1.22
CA TRP A 110 12.04 -3.82 1.11
C TRP A 110 12.88 -4.19 2.33
N MET A 111 12.33 -5.06 3.19
CA MET A 111 13.02 -5.61 4.35
C MET A 111 13.54 -7.00 3.99
N LYS A 112 14.85 -7.08 3.75
CA LYS A 112 15.53 -8.27 3.24
C LYS A 112 16.47 -8.91 4.27
N PRO A 113 16.71 -10.23 4.20
CA PRO A 113 17.73 -10.86 5.00
C PRO A 113 19.13 -10.42 4.56
N VAL A 114 20.11 -10.53 5.46
CA VAL A 114 21.49 -10.05 5.23
C VAL A 114 22.21 -10.70 4.04
N TRP A 115 21.74 -11.86 3.57
CA TRP A 115 22.29 -12.57 2.42
C TRP A 115 21.67 -12.17 1.08
N ALA A 116 20.57 -11.42 1.06
CA ALA A 116 19.95 -10.94 -0.17
C ALA A 116 20.73 -9.73 -0.72
N SER A 117 21.31 -9.87 -1.91
CA SER A 117 22.25 -8.90 -2.51
C SER A 117 21.76 -8.29 -3.83
N GLN A 118 20.48 -8.45 -4.18
CA GLN A 118 19.93 -7.96 -5.46
C GLN A 118 19.90 -6.42 -5.55
N LEU A 119 19.75 -5.73 -4.41
CA LEU A 119 19.99 -4.29 -4.27
C LEU A 119 20.74 -4.04 -2.97
N ASP A 120 21.61 -3.04 -2.98
CA ASP A 120 22.30 -2.58 -1.77
C ASP A 120 21.32 -1.94 -0.79
N ASP A 121 21.68 -1.94 0.49
CA ASP A 121 20.88 -1.25 1.50
C ASP A 121 20.96 0.28 1.28
N GLY A 122 19.83 0.97 1.42
CA GLY A 122 19.78 2.42 1.30
C GLY A 122 18.53 2.94 0.61
N LEU A 123 18.56 4.22 0.27
CA LEU A 123 17.47 4.89 -0.44
C LEU A 123 17.69 4.81 -1.94
N HIS A 124 16.76 4.16 -2.64
CA HIS A 124 16.79 4.01 -4.09
C HIS A 124 15.67 4.83 -4.74
N ASN A 125 16.04 5.91 -5.43
CA ASN A 125 15.09 6.76 -6.14
C ASN A 125 15.03 6.36 -7.62
N PHE A 126 13.90 5.84 -8.06
CA PHE A 126 13.66 5.49 -9.46
C PHE A 126 12.40 6.17 -9.99
N LYS A 127 12.41 6.43 -11.29
CA LYS A 127 11.24 6.86 -12.04
C LYS A 127 10.69 5.69 -12.83
N ILE A 128 9.38 5.59 -12.89
CA ILE A 128 8.68 4.63 -13.75
C ILE A 128 7.90 5.43 -14.79
N GLY A 129 7.98 5.00 -16.03
CA GLY A 129 7.23 5.61 -17.12
C GLY A 129 7.12 4.66 -18.30
N VAL A 130 6.50 5.15 -19.36
CA VAL A 130 6.33 4.39 -20.60
C VAL A 130 7.39 4.82 -21.60
N GLU A 131 8.07 3.86 -22.20
CA GLU A 131 8.91 4.16 -23.34
C GLU A 131 8.04 4.44 -24.57
N LYS A 132 8.24 5.62 -25.18
CA LYS A 132 7.40 6.11 -26.28
C LYS A 132 7.34 5.19 -27.50
N THR A 133 8.40 4.41 -27.74
CA THR A 133 8.51 3.56 -28.93
C THR A 133 7.90 2.17 -28.71
N SER A 134 8.26 1.50 -27.62
CA SER A 134 7.79 0.13 -27.33
C SER A 134 6.44 0.10 -26.62
N LYS A 135 5.99 1.23 -26.05
CA LYS A 135 4.87 1.33 -25.11
C LYS A 135 5.02 0.46 -23.85
N GLU A 136 6.21 -0.06 -23.60
CA GLU A 136 6.50 -0.85 -22.41
C GLU A 136 6.79 0.06 -21.22
N ILE A 137 6.46 -0.44 -20.02
CA ILE A 137 6.90 0.19 -18.78
C ILE A 137 8.43 0.08 -18.69
N LYS A 138 9.09 1.16 -18.26
CA LYS A 138 10.51 1.17 -17.92
C LYS A 138 10.74 1.81 -16.55
N LYS A 139 11.73 1.26 -15.84
CA LYS A 139 12.28 1.79 -14.60
C LYS A 139 13.63 2.41 -14.88
N VAL A 140 13.82 3.67 -14.50
CA VAL A 140 15.10 4.38 -14.64
C VAL A 140 15.56 4.84 -13.26
N ASN A 141 16.80 4.50 -12.90
CA ASN A 141 17.41 4.98 -11.67
C ASN A 141 17.85 6.44 -11.85
N THR A 142 17.43 7.31 -10.94
CA THR A 142 17.68 8.76 -11.02
C THR A 142 19.18 9.07 -10.94
N TYR A 143 19.95 8.28 -10.18
CA TYR A 143 21.41 8.46 -10.06
C TYR A 143 22.15 8.23 -11.37
N GLU A 144 21.71 7.27 -12.19
CA GLU A 144 22.32 7.00 -13.50
C GLU A 144 21.96 8.08 -14.53
N GLU A 145 20.74 8.65 -14.46
CA GLU A 145 20.36 9.81 -15.29
C GLU A 145 21.26 11.03 -15.00
N GLU A 146 21.52 11.31 -13.73
CA GLU A 146 22.36 12.44 -13.32
C GLU A 146 23.82 12.23 -13.73
N LYS A 147 24.37 11.03 -13.53
CA LYS A 147 25.73 10.69 -14.01
C LYS A 147 25.85 10.81 -15.53
N ALA A 148 24.87 10.30 -16.28
CA ALA A 148 24.87 10.38 -17.75
C ALA A 148 24.78 11.81 -18.26
N LYS A 149 23.96 12.67 -17.62
CA LYS A 149 23.89 14.11 -17.93
C LYS A 149 25.22 14.82 -17.64
N MET A 150 25.84 14.54 -16.49
CA MET A 150 27.12 15.13 -16.10
C MET A 150 28.28 14.70 -17.02
N GLN A 151 28.26 13.46 -17.53
CA GLN A 151 29.27 12.98 -18.48
C GLN A 151 29.12 13.57 -19.88
N LYS A 152 27.88 13.83 -20.35
CA LYS A 152 27.65 14.52 -21.63
C LYS A 152 28.14 15.96 -21.61
N ILE A 153 27.87 16.69 -20.52
CA ILE A 153 28.35 18.07 -20.31
C ILE A 153 29.88 18.17 -20.32
N LYS A 154 30.59 17.13 -19.86
CA LYS A 154 32.06 17.07 -19.88
C LYS A 154 32.67 16.71 -21.23
N LYS A 155 31.88 16.16 -22.17
CA LYS A 155 32.34 15.81 -23.53
C LYS A 155 32.08 16.91 -24.56
N GLU A 156 31.21 17.87 -24.23
CA GLU A 156 30.87 19.03 -25.05
C GLU A 156 31.69 20.30 -24.68
N LYS A 157 32.67 20.15 -23.77
CA LYS A 157 33.67 21.16 -23.38
C LYS A 157 35.06 20.63 -23.72
#